data_AF-A0A241W699-F1
#
_entry.id   AF-A0A241W699-F1
#
_cell.length_a   1.000
_cell.length_b   1.000
_cell.length_c   1.000
_cell.angle_alpha   90.00
_cell.angle_beta   90.00
_cell.angle_gamma   90.00
#
_symmetry.space_group_name_H-M   'P 1'
#
loop_
_entity.id
_entity.type
_entity.pdbx_description
1 polymer ?
#
loop_
_entity_poly.entity_id
_entity_poly.type
_entity_poly.pdbx_seq_one_letter_code
_entity_poly.pdbx_strand_id
1 'polypeptide(L)'
;MPKYIAKQSLGHYRPGQEIKGLEAKQLQALLASGAIEEYQEPQEPKADGTAAELASLTAKVAELEANEEILIAGKDKADAEVAELKAKVEGLEKSLATSEAALKKATTEAKKAATETK
;
A
#
# COMPACT_ATOMS: atom_id res chain seq x y z
N MET A 1 10.10 3.56 -54.88
CA MET A 1 9.15 2.42 -54.90
C MET A 1 8.87 2.05 -53.46
N PRO A 2 7.61 1.75 -53.10
CA PRO A 2 7.26 1.24 -51.77
C PRO A 2 8.06 -0.03 -51.46
N LYS A 3 8.60 -0.12 -50.24
CA LYS A 3 9.24 -1.35 -49.76
C LYS A 3 8.20 -2.13 -48.98
N TYR A 4 8.15 -3.44 -49.16
CA TYR A 4 7.22 -4.29 -48.43
C TYR A 4 7.97 -5.31 -47.58
N ILE A 5 7.47 -5.58 -46.38
CA ILE A 5 8.02 -6.54 -45.45
C ILE A 5 7.03 -7.69 -45.27
N ALA A 6 7.53 -8.92 -45.24
CA ALA A 6 6.71 -10.07 -44.86
C ALA A 6 6.34 -10.02 -43.37
N LYS A 7 5.04 -10.14 -43.04
CA LYS A 7 4.58 -10.29 -41.64
C LYS A 7 4.66 -11.73 -41.15
N GLN A 8 4.66 -12.68 -42.09
CA GLN A 8 4.72 -14.12 -41.83
C GLN A 8 5.63 -14.80 -42.86
N SER A 9 5.89 -16.10 -42.71
CA SER A 9 6.72 -16.81 -43.68
C SER A 9 6.01 -16.95 -45.03
N LEU A 10 6.64 -16.48 -46.11
CA LEU A 10 6.13 -16.53 -47.48
C LEU A 10 7.15 -17.18 -48.41
N GLY A 11 7.06 -18.51 -48.56
CA GLY A 11 8.03 -19.28 -49.33
C GLY A 11 9.44 -19.14 -48.73
N HIS A 12 10.33 -18.47 -49.46
CA HIS A 12 11.71 -18.20 -49.01
C HIS A 12 11.83 -16.96 -48.11
N TYR A 13 10.80 -16.10 -48.08
CA TYR A 13 10.80 -14.89 -47.27
C TYR A 13 10.40 -15.21 -45.82
N ARG A 14 11.21 -14.76 -44.86
CA ARG A 14 10.94 -14.85 -43.42
C ARG A 14 10.25 -13.58 -42.91
N PRO A 15 9.53 -13.65 -41.78
CA PRO A 15 8.97 -12.45 -41.15
C PRO A 15 10.06 -11.38 -40.94
N GLY A 16 9.75 -10.13 -41.27
CA GLY A 16 10.71 -9.02 -41.19
C GLY A 16 11.61 -8.86 -42.43
N GLN A 17 11.56 -9.76 -43.41
CA GLN A 17 12.35 -9.63 -44.65
C GLN A 17 11.65 -8.78 -45.71
N GLU A 18 12.44 -8.00 -46.43
CA GLU A 18 11.98 -7.21 -47.58
C GLU A 18 11.63 -8.10 -48.77
N ILE A 19 10.44 -7.91 -49.31
CA ILE A 19 9.95 -8.62 -50.49
C ILE A 19 10.47 -7.91 -51.76
N LYS A 20 11.14 -8.66 -52.64
CA LYS A 20 11.69 -8.15 -53.91
C LYS A 20 11.27 -9.03 -55.09
N GLY A 21 11.23 -8.45 -56.30
CA GLY A 21 11.00 -9.21 -57.53
C GLY A 21 9.59 -9.78 -57.72
N LEU A 22 8.59 -9.29 -56.97
CA LEU A 22 7.17 -9.63 -57.20
C LEU A 22 6.49 -8.56 -58.04
N GLU A 23 5.51 -8.99 -58.83
CA GLU A 23 4.68 -8.12 -59.66
C GLU A 23 3.70 -7.31 -58.79
N ALA A 24 3.30 -6.12 -59.26
CA ALA A 24 2.42 -5.22 -58.51
C ALA A 24 1.09 -5.85 -58.10
N LYS A 25 0.50 -6.68 -58.98
CA LYS A 25 -0.75 -7.42 -58.68
C LYS A 25 -0.56 -8.43 -57.55
N GLN A 26 0.61 -9.06 -57.47
CA GLN A 26 0.93 -10.03 -56.42
C GLN A 26 1.17 -9.32 -55.09
N LEU A 27 1.92 -8.21 -55.10
CA LEU A 27 2.11 -7.37 -53.92
C LEU A 27 0.77 -6.84 -53.39
N GLN A 28 -0.12 -6.38 -54.25
CA GLN A 28 -1.44 -5.89 -53.84
C GLN A 28 -2.32 -7.00 -53.24
N ALA A 29 -2.30 -8.20 -53.82
CA ALA A 29 -3.03 -9.35 -53.27
C ALA A 29 -2.47 -9.78 -51.89
N LEU A 30 -1.14 -9.76 -51.73
CA LEU A 30 -0.47 -10.09 -50.47
C LEU A 30 -0.67 -9.02 -49.40
N LEU A 31 -0.76 -7.74 -49.79
CA LEU A 31 -1.06 -6.64 -48.90
C LEU A 31 -2.54 -6.71 -48.46
N ALA A 32 -3.45 -6.99 -49.40
CA ALA A 32 -4.88 -7.18 -49.11
C ALA A 32 -5.15 -8.39 -48.21
N SER A 33 -4.34 -9.44 -48.30
CA SER A 33 -4.41 -10.60 -47.40
C SER A 33 -3.70 -10.39 -46.06
N GLY A 34 -2.99 -9.26 -45.88
CA GLY A 34 -2.23 -8.94 -44.67
C GLY A 34 -0.95 -9.78 -44.50
N ALA A 35 -0.52 -10.50 -45.54
CA ALA A 35 0.68 -11.31 -45.52
C ALA A 35 1.97 -10.47 -45.57
N ILE A 36 1.89 -9.27 -46.15
CA ILE A 36 2.95 -8.26 -46.18
C ILE A 36 2.42 -6.92 -45.68
N GLU A 37 3.31 -6.04 -45.27
CA GLU A 37 3.01 -4.63 -44.96
C GLU A 37 4.01 -3.70 -45.64
N GLU A 38 3.60 -2.46 -45.89
CA GLU A 38 4.53 -1.43 -46.36
C GLU A 38 5.49 -1.05 -45.24
N TYR A 39 6.79 -1.07 -45.53
CA TYR A 39 7.83 -0.71 -44.57
C TYR A 39 7.60 0.73 -44.10
N GLN A 40 7.37 0.88 -42.80
CA GLN A 40 7.47 2.16 -42.13
C GLN A 40 8.77 2.17 -41.33
N GLU A 41 9.46 3.31 -41.30
CA GLU A 41 10.59 3.48 -40.39
C GLU A 41 10.11 3.20 -38.95
N PRO A 42 10.87 2.43 -38.15
CA PRO A 42 10.53 2.21 -36.76
C PRO A 42 10.36 3.58 -36.09
N GLN A 43 9.13 3.91 -35.67
CA GLN A 43 8.93 5.10 -34.86
C GLN A 43 9.70 4.89 -33.56
N GLU A 44 10.51 5.89 -33.16
CA GLU A 44 11.14 5.88 -31.85
C GLU A 44 10.08 5.59 -30.78
N PRO A 45 10.36 4.70 -29.82
CA PRO A 45 9.42 4.45 -28.74
C PRO A 45 9.20 5.78 -28.02
N LYS A 46 7.97 6.31 -28.07
CA LYS A 46 7.57 7.48 -27.29
C LYS A 46 7.95 7.19 -25.83
N ALA A 47 8.57 8.15 -25.17
CA ALA A 47 8.90 8.04 -23.76
C ALA A 47 7.61 7.75 -22.97
N ASP A 48 7.43 6.49 -22.61
CA ASP A 48 6.28 6.04 -21.86
C ASP A 48 6.44 6.56 -20.43
N GLY A 49 5.42 7.23 -19.90
CA GLY A 49 5.45 7.93 -18.60
C GLY A 49 5.77 7.02 -17.39
N THR A 50 5.92 5.72 -17.64
CA THR A 50 6.27 4.65 -16.71
C THR A 50 7.43 5.01 -15.77
N ALA A 51 8.48 5.68 -16.25
CA ALA A 51 9.60 6.04 -15.39
C ALA A 51 9.20 7.09 -14.32
N ALA A 52 8.35 8.05 -14.69
CA ALA A 52 7.84 9.05 -13.76
C ALA A 52 6.82 8.46 -12.79
N GLU A 53 5.97 7.55 -13.27
CA GLU A 53 5.01 6.81 -12.42
C GLU A 53 5.73 5.93 -11.39
N LEU A 54 6.78 5.21 -11.81
CA LEU A 54 7.60 4.40 -10.91
C LEU A 54 8.28 5.26 -9.84
N ALA A 55 8.88 6.39 -10.22
CA ALA A 55 9.47 7.32 -9.27
C ALA A 55 8.44 7.86 -8.25
N SER A 56 7.23 8.20 -8.72
CA SER A 56 6.14 8.64 -7.86
C SER A 56 5.67 7.54 -6.90
N LEU A 57 5.58 6.30 -7.37
CA LEU A 57 5.18 5.16 -6.55
C LEU A 57 6.25 4.86 -5.49
N THR A 58 7.53 4.88 -5.86
CA THR A 58 8.63 4.71 -4.91
C THR A 58 8.62 5.78 -3.81
N ALA A 59 8.40 7.04 -4.17
CA ALA A 59 8.30 8.12 -3.18
C ALA A 59 7.12 7.91 -2.21
N LYS A 60 5.96 7.48 -2.73
CA LYS A 60 4.77 7.22 -1.92
C LYS A 60 4.94 6.01 -1.00
N VAL A 61 5.65 4.97 -1.44
CA VAL A 61 5.96 3.82 -0.60
C VAL A 61 6.86 4.24 0.57
N ALA A 62 7.90 5.02 0.32
CA ALA A 62 8.78 5.52 1.38
C ALA A 62 8.03 6.41 2.41
N GLU A 63 7.10 7.24 1.95
CA GLU A 63 6.24 8.04 2.83
C GLU A 63 5.32 7.17 3.69
N LEU A 64 4.73 6.11 3.11
CA LEU A 64 3.85 5.19 3.82
C LEU A 64 4.62 4.40 4.88
N GLU A 65 5.81 3.90 4.56
CA GLU A 65 6.68 3.19 5.50
C GLU A 65 7.05 4.08 6.71
N ALA A 66 7.45 5.33 6.46
CA ALA A 66 7.76 6.27 7.53
C ALA A 66 6.54 6.57 8.44
N ASN A 67 5.35 6.70 7.85
CA ASN A 67 4.12 6.91 8.61
C ASN A 67 3.73 5.68 9.43
N GLU A 68 3.94 4.48 8.90
CA GLU A 68 3.68 3.22 9.61
C GLU A 68 4.57 3.10 10.85
N GLU A 69 5.87 3.41 10.76
CA GLU A 69 6.77 3.41 11.92
C GLU A 69 6.31 4.38 13.02
N ILE A 70 5.87 5.59 12.65
CA ILE A 70 5.34 6.58 13.59
C ILE A 70 4.07 6.06 14.29
N LEU A 71 3.16 5.43 13.53
CA LEU A 71 1.92 4.89 14.08
C LEU A 71 2.18 3.73 15.03
N ILE A 72 3.11 2.83 14.72
CA ILE A 72 3.51 1.73 15.60
C ILE A 72 4.09 2.27 16.90
N ALA A 73 5.05 3.19 16.82
CA ALA A 73 5.66 3.80 18.01
C ALA A 73 4.62 4.56 18.86
N GLY A 74 3.71 5.28 18.22
CA GLY A 74 2.61 5.97 18.88
C GLY A 74 1.66 5.01 19.60
N LYS A 75 1.31 3.89 18.95
CA LYS A 75 0.47 2.84 19.53
C LYS A 75 1.13 2.19 20.74
N ASP A 76 2.40 1.81 20.63
CA ASP A 76 3.12 1.16 21.74
C ASP A 76 3.20 2.08 22.97
N LYS A 77 3.42 3.38 22.75
CA LYS A 77 3.38 4.38 23.83
C LYS A 77 1.98 4.47 24.46
N ALA A 78 0.93 4.53 23.64
CA ALA A 78 -0.44 4.61 24.13
C ALA A 78 -0.84 3.35 24.93
N ASP A 79 -0.44 2.16 24.45
CA ASP A 79 -0.70 0.90 25.15
C ASP A 79 0.01 0.85 26.51
N ALA A 80 1.25 1.36 26.59
CA ALA A 80 1.98 1.49 27.86
C ALA A 80 1.30 2.46 28.83
N GLU A 81 0.87 3.64 28.36
CA GLU A 81 0.13 4.61 29.18
C GLU A 81 -1.20 4.04 29.68
N VAL A 82 -1.93 3.29 28.84
CA VAL A 82 -3.17 2.62 29.24
C VAL A 82 -2.92 1.56 30.32
N ALA A 83 -1.84 0.78 30.21
CA ALA A 83 -1.48 -0.21 31.22
C ALA A 83 -1.13 0.47 32.57
N GLU A 84 -0.37 1.57 32.54
CA GLU A 84 -0.02 2.33 33.74
C GLU A 84 -1.27 2.95 34.39
N LEU A 85 -2.15 3.57 33.61
CA LEU A 85 -3.38 4.18 34.11
C LEU A 85 -4.31 3.13 34.74
N LYS A 86 -4.46 1.95 34.13
CA LYS A 86 -5.22 0.84 34.71
C LYS A 86 -4.66 0.42 36.06
N ALA A 87 -3.34 0.25 36.18
CA ALA A 87 -2.69 -0.09 37.45
C ALA A 87 -2.91 0.98 38.53
N LYS A 88 -2.85 2.27 38.17
CA LYS A 88 -3.14 3.39 39.09
C LYS A 88 -4.59 3.39 39.55
N VAL A 89 -5.54 3.15 38.64
CA VAL A 89 -6.97 3.08 38.95
C VAL A 89 -7.24 1.95 39.94
N GLU A 90 -6.73 0.73 39.68
CA GLU A 90 -6.88 -0.39 40.61
C GLU A 90 -6.25 -0.11 41.99
N GLY A 91 -5.11 0.60 42.02
CA GLY A 91 -4.47 1.03 43.25
C GLY A 91 -5.35 2.01 44.06
N LEU A 92 -5.89 3.02 43.39
CA LEU A 92 -6.76 4.03 44.01
C LEU A 92 -8.07 3.41 44.51
N GLU A 93 -8.68 2.48 43.77
CA GLU A 93 -9.88 1.77 44.19
C GLU A 93 -9.65 0.96 45.47
N LYS A 94 -8.51 0.28 45.59
CA LYS A 94 -8.12 -0.44 46.82
C LYS A 94 -7.90 0.51 48.00
N SER A 95 -7.22 1.63 47.78
CA SER A 95 -7.02 2.65 48.81
C SER A 95 -8.33 3.28 49.27
N LEU A 96 -9.24 3.56 48.34
CA LEU A 96 -10.57 4.10 48.63
C LEU A 96 -11.38 3.13 49.49
N ALA A 97 -11.46 1.85 49.08
CA ALA A 97 -12.17 0.83 49.84
C ALA A 97 -11.63 0.67 51.28
N THR A 98 -10.31 0.72 51.43
CA THR A 98 -9.64 0.68 52.74
C THR A 98 -9.99 1.89 53.61
N SER A 99 -9.96 3.09 53.03
CA SER A 99 -10.30 4.33 53.72
C SER A 99 -11.78 4.36 54.14
N GLU A 100 -12.68 3.92 53.27
CA GLU A 100 -14.11 3.83 53.59
C GLU A 100 -14.39 2.84 54.73
N ALA A 101 -13.70 1.68 54.73
CA ALA A 101 -13.82 0.71 55.81
C ALA A 101 -13.30 1.26 57.15
N ALA A 102 -12.15 1.95 57.14
CA ALA A 102 -11.59 2.59 58.32
C ALA A 102 -12.53 3.68 58.86
N LEU A 103 -13.10 4.51 57.99
CA LEU A 103 -14.05 5.55 58.36
C LEU A 103 -15.31 4.94 59.00
N LYS A 104 -15.90 3.89 58.40
CA LYS A 104 -17.05 3.18 58.97
C LYS A 104 -16.77 2.63 60.37
N LYS A 105 -15.58 2.03 60.56
CA LYS A 105 -15.15 1.50 61.85
C LYS A 105 -15.02 2.62 62.90
N ALA A 106 -14.29 3.69 62.58
CA ALA A 106 -14.11 4.83 63.46
C ALA A 106 -15.46 5.48 63.85
N THR A 107 -16.38 5.58 62.90
CA THR A 107 -17.72 6.14 63.14
C THR A 107 -18.55 5.27 64.09
N THR A 108 -18.41 3.95 63.99
CA THR A 108 -19.11 2.99 64.86
C THR A 108 -18.53 3.01 66.28
N GLU A 109 -17.20 3.05 66.41
CA GLU A 109 -16.51 3.16 67.70
C GLU A 109 -16.85 4.47 68.41
N ALA A 110 -16.86 5.60 67.68
CA ALA A 110 -17.26 6.90 68.23
C ALA A 110 -18.69 6.92 68.76
N LYS A 111 -19.64 6.28 68.04
CA LYS A 111 -21.03 6.15 68.50
C LYS A 111 -21.14 5.32 69.78
N LYS A 112 -20.40 4.21 69.88
CA LYS A 112 -20.39 3.35 71.06
C LYS A 112 -19.82 4.07 72.29
N ALA A 113 -18.70 4.79 72.12
CA ALA A 113 -18.11 5.58 73.19
C ALA A 113 -19.06 6.67 73.71
N ALA A 114 -19.81 7.34 72.82
CA ALA A 114 -20.77 8.37 73.21
C ALA A 114 -21.97 7.84 74.03
N THR A 115 -22.34 6.57 73.84
CA THR A 115 -23.42 5.92 74.62
C THR A 115 -22.96 5.39 75.98
N GLU A 116 -21.67 5.11 76.16
CA GLU A 116 -21.12 4.59 77.43
C GLU A 116 -20.79 5.70 78.45
N THR A 117 -20.74 6.97 78.01
CA THR A 117 -20.45 8.14 78.87
C THR A 117 -21.69 8.90 79.36
N LYS A 118 -22.91 8.38 79.13
CA LYS A 118 -24.19 9.02 79.53
C LYS A 118 -24.93 8.16 80.54
#